data_AF-A0A838CXP8-F1
#
_entry.id   AF-A0A838CXP8-F1
#
_cell.length_a   1.000
_cell.length_b   1.000
_cell.length_c   1.000
_cell.angle_alpha   90.00
_cell.angle_beta   90.00
_cell.angle_gamma   90.00
#
_symmetry.space_group_name_H-M   'P 1'
#
loop_
_entity.id
_entity.type
_entity.pdbx_description
1 polymer ?
#
loop_
_entity_poly.entity_id
_entity_poly.type
_entity_poly.pdbx_seq_one_letter_code
_entity_poly.pdbx_strand_id
1 'polypeptide(L)' 'MFYSVTLQKIIILTGIGVIIGAIVGFTSVQGFGLDGSTFVLSMFLSIISVYATAMYAELYHIREAINKQRREKG' A
#
# COMPACT_ATOMS: atom_id res chain seq x y z
N MET A 1 -14.17 7.21 -19.05
CA MET A 1 -14.29 8.07 -17.86
C MET A 1 -12.89 8.39 -17.36
N PHE A 2 -12.43 9.63 -17.50
CA PHE A 2 -11.15 10.07 -16.98
C PHE A 2 -11.27 10.24 -15.46
N TYR A 3 -11.06 9.17 -14.69
CA TYR A 3 -10.73 9.34 -13.28
C TYR A 3 -9.40 10.09 -13.20
N SER A 4 -9.29 11.08 -12.30
CA SER A 4 -8.01 11.73 -11.99
C SER A 4 -6.97 10.65 -11.67
N VAL A 5 -5.74 10.79 -12.19
CA VAL A 5 -4.63 9.85 -11.94
C VAL A 5 -4.49 9.55 -10.44
N THR A 6 -4.77 10.54 -9.58
CA THR A 6 -4.81 10.39 -8.12
C THR A 6 -5.88 9.40 -7.66
N LEU A 7 -7.10 9.53 -8.15
CA LEU A 7 -8.21 8.67 -7.77
C LEU A 7 -8.00 7.23 -8.28
N GLN A 8 -7.45 7.07 -9.48
CA GLN A 8 -7.07 5.76 -10.01
C GLN A 8 -6.01 5.09 -9.14
N LYS A 9 -4.96 5.83 -8.74
CA LYS A 9 -3.93 5.33 -7.80
C LYS A 9 -4.54 4.90 -6.46
N ILE A 10 -5.44 5.71 -5.89
CA ILE A 10 -6.13 5.40 -4.62
C ILE A 10 -6.92 4.10 -4.75
N ILE A 11 -7.72 3.94 -5.80
CA ILE A 11 -8.51 2.73 -6.01
C ILE A 11 -7.62 1.50 -6.15
N ILE A 12 -6.53 1.59 -6.93
CA ILE A 12 -5.60 0.48 -7.13
C ILE A 12 -4.89 0.10 -5.82
N LEU A 13 -4.33 1.08 -5.11
CA LEU A 13 -3.60 0.83 -3.85
C LEU A 13 -4.53 0.28 -2.76
N THR A 14 -5.73 0.85 -2.62
CA THR A 14 -6.75 0.30 -1.72
C THR A 14 -7.14 -1.12 -2.11
N GLY A 15 -7.33 -1.39 -3.40
CA GLY A 15 -7.66 -2.73 -3.90
C GLY A 15 -6.58 -3.76 -3.57
N ILE A 16 -5.30 -3.41 -3.75
CA ILE A 16 -4.16 -4.27 -3.39
C ILE A 16 -4.16 -4.55 -1.88
N GLY A 17 -4.33 -3.52 -1.05
CA GLY A 17 -4.42 -3.69 0.40
C GLY A 17 -5.60 -4.56 0.84
N VAL A 18 -6.76 -4.41 0.19
CA VAL A 18 -7.94 -5.25 0.43
C VAL A 18 -7.66 -6.71 0.08
N ILE A 19 -7.02 -6.99 -1.07
CA ILE A 19 -6.72 -8.37 -1.50
C ILE A 19 -5.74 -9.03 -0.54
N ILE A 20 -4.63 -8.35 -0.21
CA ILE A 20 -3.62 -8.90 0.71
C ILE A 20 -4.22 -9.09 2.10
N GLY A 21 -4.94 -8.09 2.61
CA GLY A 21 -5.65 -8.16 3.88
C GLY A 21 -6.65 -9.32 3.92
N ALA A 22 -7.39 -9.57 2.83
CA ALA A 22 -8.36 -10.65 2.78
C ALA A 22 -7.67 -12.01 2.80
N ILE A 23 -6.57 -12.19 2.07
CA ILE A 23 -5.80 -13.44 2.08
C ILE A 23 -5.25 -13.72 3.48
N VAL A 24 -4.62 -12.73 4.12
CA VAL A 24 -4.08 -12.85 5.48
C VAL A 24 -5.19 -13.09 6.50
N GLY A 25 -6.30 -12.35 6.39
CA GLY A 25 -7.46 -12.47 7.26
C GLY A 25 -8.10 -13.85 7.18
N PHE A 26 -8.41 -14.33 5.98
CA PHE A 26 -9.01 -15.66 5.80
C PHE A 26 -8.09 -16.78 6.28
N THR A 27 -6.79 -16.70 5.97
CA THR A 27 -5.83 -17.69 6.46
C THR A 27 -5.69 -17.66 7.98
N SER A 28 -5.74 -16.48 8.61
CA SER A 28 -5.69 -16.35 10.07
C SER A 28 -6.90 -16.98 10.76
N VAL A 29 -8.12 -16.70 10.27
CA VAL A 29 -9.36 -17.21 10.87
C VAL A 29 -9.53 -18.71 10.58
N GLN A 30 -9.44 -19.11 9.31
CA GLN A 30 -9.73 -20.48 8.90
C GLN A 30 -8.55 -21.44 9.08
N GLY A 31 -7.32 -20.93 9.01
CA GLY A 31 -6.09 -21.75 9.12
C GLY A 31 -5.54 -21.84 10.54
N PHE A 32 -5.75 -20.81 11.38
CA PHE A 32 -5.21 -20.75 12.74
C PHE A 32 -6.28 -20.64 13.84
N GLY A 33 -7.57 -20.65 13.48
CA GLY A 33 -8.67 -20.60 14.44
C GLY A 33 -8.77 -19.27 15.20
N LEU A 34 -8.21 -18.19 14.63
CA LEU A 34 -8.32 -16.85 15.20
C LEU A 34 -9.73 -16.29 15.00
N ASP A 35 -10.09 -15.31 15.81
CA ASP A 35 -11.43 -14.73 15.80
C ASP A 35 -11.66 -13.78 14.61
N GLY A 36 -12.92 -13.48 14.31
CA GLY A 36 -13.29 -12.61 13.20
C GLY A 36 -12.73 -11.19 13.29
N SER A 37 -12.33 -10.73 14.48
CA SER A 37 -11.69 -9.42 14.64
C SER A 37 -10.31 -9.38 13.98
N THR A 38 -9.59 -10.50 13.98
CA THR A 38 -8.30 -10.66 13.31
C THR A 38 -8.42 -10.41 11.80
N PHE A 39 -9.51 -10.87 11.17
CA PHE A 39 -9.79 -10.57 9.77
C PHE A 39 -9.87 -9.06 9.53
N VAL A 40 -10.68 -8.36 10.32
CA VAL A 40 -10.87 -6.91 10.17
C VAL A 40 -9.56 -6.14 10.41
N LEU A 41 -8.79 -6.52 11.43
CA LEU A 41 -7.49 -5.90 11.70
C LEU A 41 -6.50 -6.13 10.56
N SER A 42 -6.44 -7.34 10.01
CA SER A 42 -5.55 -7.65 8.88
C SER A 42 -5.89 -6.83 7.62
N MET A 43 -7.18 -6.55 7.39
CA MET A 43 -7.64 -5.68 6.31
C MET A 43 -7.11 -4.25 6.47
N PHE A 44 -7.31 -3.65 7.64
CA PHE A 44 -6.86 -2.27 7.90
C PHE A 44 -5.34 -2.16 7.87
N LEU A 45 -4.63 -3.09 8.53
CA LEU A 45 -3.18 -3.11 8.54
C LEU A 45 -2.61 -3.25 7.14
N SER A 46 -3.17 -4.13 6.31
CA SER A 46 -2.70 -4.31 4.94
C SER A 46 -2.88 -3.05 4.08
N ILE A 47 -4.04 -2.40 4.15
CA ILE A 47 -4.29 -1.13 3.44
C ILE A 47 -3.27 -0.08 3.88
N ILE A 48 -3.09 0.12 5.18
CA ILE A 48 -2.13 1.10 5.72
C ILE A 48 -0.71 0.79 5.26
N SER A 49 -0.29 -0.48 5.32
CA SER A 49 1.05 -0.90 4.86
C SER A 49 1.26 -0.61 3.38
N VAL A 50 0.28 -0.91 2.51
CA VAL A 50 0.39 -0.63 1.07
C VAL A 50 0.56 0.87 0.82
N TYR A 51 -0.22 1.73 1.50
CA TYR A 51 -0.06 3.18 1.38
C TYR A 51 1.28 3.67 1.91
N ALA A 52 1.75 3.15 3.05
CA ALA A 52 3.04 3.51 3.62
C ALA A 52 4.19 3.12 2.68
N THR A 53 4.14 1.93 2.08
CA THR A 53 5.12 1.47 1.08
C THR A 53 5.09 2.33 -0.18
N ALA A 54 3.90 2.67 -0.69
CA ALA A 54 3.75 3.54 -1.86
C ALA A 54 4.34 4.94 -1.60
N MET A 55 4.06 5.53 -0.44
CA MET A 55 4.62 6.81 -0.03
C MET A 55 6.15 6.74 0.10
N TYR A 56 6.68 5.67 0.69
CA TYR A 56 8.13 5.47 0.80
C TYR A 56 8.81 5.39 -0.58
N ALA A 57 8.20 4.68 -1.54
CA ALA A 57 8.70 4.59 -2.90
C ALA A 57 8.69 5.95 -3.62
N GLU A 58 7.62 6.74 -3.47
CA GLU A 58 7.56 8.09 -4.05
C GLU A 58 8.63 9.02 -3.43
N LEU A 59 8.83 8.96 -2.12
CA LEU A 59 9.89 9.72 -1.43
C LEU A 59 11.30 9.32 -1.88
N TYR A 60 11.53 8.03 -2.13
CA TYR A 60 12.79 7.54 -2.66
C TYR A 60 13.10 8.15 -4.04
N HIS A 61 12.14 8.12 -4.96
CA HIS A 61 12.31 8.71 -6.29
C HIS A 61 12.54 10.21 -6.26
N ILE A 62 11.86 10.95 -5.37
CA ILE A 62 12.10 12.38 -5.17
C ILE A 62 13.54 12.61 -4.70
N ARG A 63 14.01 11.84 -3.72
CA ARG A 63 15.38 11.94 -3.21
C ARG A 63 16.42 11.65 -4.30
N GLU A 64 16.17 10.64 -5.13
CA GLU A 64 17.04 10.28 -6.24
C GLU A 64 17.10 11.38 -7.30
N ALA A 65 15.95 11.96 -7.67
CA ALA A 65 15.87 13.07 -8.62
C ALA A 65 16.64 14.32 -8.12
N ILE A 66 16.52 14.66 -6.83
CA ILE A 66 17.26 15.77 -6.22
C ILE A 66 18.77 15.51 -6.28
N ASN A 67 19.21 14.30 -5.92
CA ASN A 67 20.62 13.93 -5.95
C ASN A 67 21.19 13.97 -7.37
N LYS A 68 20.41 13.53 -8.36
CA LYS A 68 20.80 13.59 -9.77
C LYS A 68 20.98 15.03 -10.23
N GLN A 69 20.03 15.91 -9.94
CA GLN A 69 20.15 17.35 -10.25
C GLN A 69 21.37 18.00 -9.60
N ARG A 70 21.69 17.61 -8.35
CA ARG A 70 22.87 18.14 -7.64
C ARG A 70 24.19 17.69 -8.26
N ARG A 71 24.25 16.47 -8.82
CA ARG A 71 25.42 15.94 -9.54
C ARG A 71 25.59 16.55 -10.94
N GLU A 72 24.50 16.96 -11.59
CA GLU A 72 24.54 17.57 -12.92
C GLU A 72 24.85 19.08 -12.88
N LYS A 73 24.65 19.74 -11.73
CA LYS A 73 24.88 21.19 -11.53
C LYS A 73 26.18 21.54 -10.80
N GLY A 74 26.91 20.55 -10.27
CA GLY A 74 28.20 20.73 -9.59
C GLY A 74 29.32 20.10 -10.39
#